data_AF-A0A3D5YIK4-F1
#
_entry.id   AF-A0A3D5YIK4-F1
#
_cell.length_a   1.000
_cell.length_b   1.000
_cell.length_c   1.000
_cell.angle_alpha   90.00
_cell.angle_beta   90.00
_cell.angle_gamma   90.00
#
_symmetry.space_group_name_H-M   'P 1'
#
loop_
_entity.id
_entity.type
_entity.pdbx_description
1 polymer ?
#
loop_
_entity_poly.entity_id
_entity_poly.type
_entity_poly.pdbx_seq_one_letter_code
_entity_poly.pdbx_strand_id
1 'polypeptide(L)'
;MRDSNGDAACYRIQRMLAGGEDPLYIARRLLRFASEDIGPADNNALLLANQVYDAVSKVGMPECDIFLIQLALYLAKAPKNNITYKISLETKADIQKYGNLPVPMDIRNAPTKFMEGL
;
A
#
# COMPACT_ATOMS: atom_id res chain seq x y z
N MET A 1 13.09 6.49 1.38
CA MET A 1 11.90 6.29 0.52
C MET A 1 10.90 7.43 0.63
N ARG A 2 10.36 7.77 1.82
CA ARG A 2 9.41 8.89 1.97
C ARG A 2 10.04 10.24 1.60
N ASP A 3 11.26 10.49 2.06
CA ASP A 3 12.06 11.69 1.69
C ASP A 3 12.81 11.51 0.36
N SER A 4 12.36 10.59 -0.50
CA SER A 4 12.96 10.27 -1.81
C SER A 4 14.45 9.88 -1.81
N ASN A 5 15.04 9.64 -0.65
CA ASN A 5 16.39 9.09 -0.55
C ASN A 5 16.37 7.57 -0.76
N GLY A 6 16.88 7.14 -1.92
CA GLY A 6 17.01 5.73 -2.32
C GLY A 6 18.16 5.03 -1.62
N ASP A 7 19.32 5.69 -1.50
CA ASP A 7 20.53 5.09 -0.90
C ASP A 7 20.30 4.70 0.57
N ALA A 8 19.66 5.58 1.34
CA ALA A 8 19.29 5.30 2.72
C ALA A 8 18.28 4.14 2.84
N ALA A 9 17.42 3.95 1.83
CA ALA A 9 16.47 2.85 1.80
C ALA A 9 17.18 1.51 1.55
N CYS A 10 18.06 1.47 0.53
CA CYS A 10 18.88 0.30 0.21
C CYS A 10 19.75 -0.12 1.40
N TYR A 11 20.40 0.86 2.06
CA TYR A 11 21.20 0.61 3.25
C TYR A 11 20.38 -0.04 4.38
N ARG A 12 19.18 0.49 4.66
CA ARG A 12 18.29 -0.08 5.69
C ARG A 12 17.83 -1.49 5.36
N ILE A 13 17.48 -1.77 4.10
CA ILE A 13 17.09 -3.11 3.66
C ILE A 13 18.24 -4.10 3.89
N GLN A 14 19.45 -3.76 3.45
CA GLN A 14 20.60 -4.63 3.64
C GLN A 14 20.93 -4.84 5.13
N ARG A 15 20.76 -3.80 5.97
CA ARG A 15 20.91 -3.93 7.43
C ARG A 15 19.86 -4.86 8.05
N MET A 16 18.63 -4.84 7.56
CA MET A 16 17.58 -5.76 8.03
C MET A 16 17.89 -7.21 7.63
N LEU A 17 18.28 -7.44 6.37
CA LEU A 17 18.65 -8.76 5.88
C LEU A 17 19.86 -9.33 6.64
N ALA A 18 20.90 -8.52 6.84
CA ALA A 18 22.06 -8.92 7.65
C ALA A 18 21.71 -9.16 9.13
N GLY A 19 20.64 -8.54 9.63
CA GLY A 19 20.10 -8.77 10.97
C GLY A 19 19.26 -10.04 11.11
N GLY A 20 19.06 -10.81 10.02
CA GLY A 20 18.26 -12.03 10.03
C GLY A 20 16.74 -11.80 9.89
N GLU A 21 16.31 -10.60 9.47
CA GLU A 21 14.91 -10.35 9.18
C GLU A 21 14.42 -11.15 7.96
N ASP A 22 13.17 -11.58 8.00
CA ASP A 22 12.52 -12.28 6.90
C ASP A 22 12.42 -11.36 5.65
N PRO A 23 12.97 -11.76 4.48
CA PRO A 23 12.85 -10.99 3.24
C PRO A 23 11.39 -10.69 2.86
N LEU A 24 10.46 -11.61 3.15
CA LEU A 24 9.04 -11.39 2.88
C LEU A 24 8.45 -10.33 3.80
N TYR A 25 8.97 -10.17 5.02
CA TYR A 25 8.58 -9.07 5.89
C TYR A 25 8.98 -7.71 5.31
N ILE A 26 10.19 -7.60 4.76
CA ILE A 26 10.64 -6.40 4.05
C ILE A 26 9.76 -6.14 2.84
N ALA A 27 9.48 -7.16 2.02
CA ALA A 27 8.62 -7.05 0.85
C ALA A 27 7.20 -6.56 1.21
N ARG A 28 6.59 -7.07 2.29
CA ARG A 28 5.28 -6.59 2.80
C ARG A 28 5.31 -5.10 3.14
N ARG A 29 6.40 -4.62 3.74
CA ARG A 29 6.56 -3.20 4.07
C ARG A 29 6.71 -2.32 2.83
N LEU A 30 7.44 -2.78 1.81
CA LEU A 30 7.54 -2.09 0.52
C LEU A 30 6.19 -2.04 -0.21
N LEU A 31 5.43 -3.12 -0.16
CA LEU A 31 4.08 -3.21 -0.73
C LEU A 31 3.10 -2.26 -0.04
N ARG A 32 3.17 -2.16 1.29
CA ARG A 32 2.41 -1.15 2.04
C ARG A 32 2.81 0.27 1.64
N PHE A 33 4.11 0.55 1.54
CA PHE A 33 4.63 1.86 1.12
C PHE A 33 4.12 2.26 -0.27
N ALA A 34 4.06 1.31 -1.23
CA ALA A 34 3.52 1.57 -2.56
C ALA A 34 2.07 2.05 -2.54
N SER A 35 1.23 1.51 -1.65
CA SER A 35 -0.16 1.96 -1.52
C SER A 35 -0.31 3.24 -0.69
N GLU A 36 0.49 3.38 0.38
CA GLU A 36 0.36 4.47 1.37
C GLU A 36 0.97 5.79 0.92
N ASP A 37 2.18 5.74 0.35
CA ASP A 37 3.00 6.92 0.09
C ASP A 37 3.08 7.29 -1.40
N ILE A 38 2.75 6.36 -2.30
CA ILE A 38 2.69 6.61 -3.76
C ILE A 38 1.22 6.67 -4.20
N GLY A 39 0.43 5.65 -3.83
CA GLY A 39 -1.01 5.64 -4.06
C GLY A 39 -1.36 5.87 -5.55
N PRO A 40 -2.35 6.72 -5.85
CA PRO A 40 -2.81 6.93 -7.23
C PRO A 40 -1.87 7.81 -8.07
N ALA A 41 -0.77 8.33 -7.50
CA ALA A 41 0.20 9.10 -8.29
C ALA A 41 0.99 8.20 -9.25
N ASP A 42 1.13 6.92 -8.92
CA ASP A 42 1.65 5.90 -9.83
C ASP A 42 0.99 4.55 -9.54
N ASN A 43 -0.02 4.23 -10.34
CA ASN A 43 -0.80 3.00 -10.21
C ASN A 43 0.03 1.72 -10.44
N ASN A 44 1.19 1.81 -11.10
CA ASN A 44 2.05 0.66 -11.35
C ASN A 44 2.88 0.26 -10.13
N ALA A 45 3.08 1.17 -9.16
CA ALA A 45 3.91 0.91 -7.99
C ALA A 45 3.40 -0.29 -7.17
N LEU A 46 2.08 -0.40 -6.97
CA LEU A 46 1.48 -1.52 -6.25
C LEU A 46 1.61 -2.84 -7.02
N LEU A 47 1.44 -2.80 -8.34
CA LEU A 47 1.61 -3.97 -9.20
C LEU A 47 3.06 -4.49 -9.14
N LEU A 48 4.04 -3.59 -9.30
CA LEU A 48 5.45 -3.92 -9.22
C LEU A 48 5.81 -4.49 -7.84
N ALA A 49 5.29 -3.90 -6.76
CA ALA A 49 5.55 -4.39 -5.42
C ALA A 49 5.00 -5.80 -5.18
N ASN A 50 3.83 -6.15 -5.74
CA ASN A 50 3.30 -7.52 -5.70
C ASN A 50 4.19 -8.49 -6.48
N GLN A 51 4.63 -8.11 -7.68
CA GLN A 51 5.53 -8.95 -8.49
C GLN A 51 6.86 -9.21 -7.76
N VAL A 52 7.40 -8.20 -7.08
CA VAL A 52 8.61 -8.35 -6.27
C VAL A 52 8.36 -9.23 -5.04
N TYR A 53 7.21 -9.10 -4.37
CA TYR A 53 6.85 -10.01 -3.28
C TYR A 53 6.83 -11.48 -3.74
N ASP A 54 6.20 -11.75 -4.88
CA ASP A 54 6.15 -13.08 -5.47
C ASP A 54 7.54 -13.58 -5.88
N ALA A 55 8.38 -12.71 -6.46
CA ALA A 55 9.76 -13.05 -6.83
C ALA A 55 10.59 -13.41 -5.59
N VAL A 56 10.48 -12.63 -4.51
CA VAL A 56 11.16 -12.90 -3.23
C VAL A 56 10.70 -14.22 -2.65
N SER A 57 9.39 -14.53 -2.70
CA SER A 57 8.85 -15.80 -2.21
C SER A 57 9.30 -17.01 -3.02
N LYS A 58 9.53 -16.85 -4.33
CA LYS A 58 9.92 -17.94 -5.23
C LYS A 58 11.43 -18.21 -5.21
N VAL A 59 12.24 -17.15 -5.15
CA VAL A 59 13.69 -17.25 -5.23
C VAL A 59 14.32 -17.44 -3.85
N GLY A 60 13.87 -16.68 -2.85
CA GLY A 60 14.47 -16.72 -1.51
C GLY A 60 15.86 -16.10 -1.43
N MET A 61 16.47 -16.18 -0.25
CA MET A 61 17.83 -15.70 -0.01
C MET A 61 18.88 -16.72 -0.45
N PRO A 62 20.08 -16.27 -0.88
CA PRO A 62 20.54 -14.86 -0.89
C PRO A 62 20.09 -14.00 -2.08
N GLU A 63 19.63 -14.58 -3.18
CA GLU A 63 19.46 -13.89 -4.46
C GLU A 63 18.31 -12.88 -4.50
N CYS A 64 17.34 -12.98 -3.58
CA CYS A 64 16.19 -12.09 -3.56
C CYS A 64 16.47 -10.66 -3.05
N ASP A 65 17.66 -10.39 -2.48
CA ASP A 65 18.02 -9.08 -1.95
C ASP A 65 17.99 -7.98 -3.03
N ILE A 66 18.44 -8.33 -4.25
CA ILE A 66 18.44 -7.43 -5.42
C ILE A 66 17.02 -7.00 -5.78
N PHE A 67 16.02 -7.89 -5.69
CA PHE A 67 14.62 -7.54 -6.00
C PHE A 67 14.07 -6.50 -5.02
N LEU A 68 14.40 -6.63 -3.73
CA LEU A 68 14.01 -5.67 -2.69
C LEU A 68 14.67 -4.31 -2.91
N ILE A 69 15.96 -4.30 -3.27
CA ILE A 69 16.71 -3.07 -3.59
C ILE A 69 16.12 -2.37 -4.82
N GLN A 70 15.86 -3.12 -5.89
CA GLN A 70 15.26 -2.59 -7.11
C GLN A 70 13.92 -1.91 -6.81
N LEU A 71 13.06 -2.56 -6.03
CA LEU A 71 11.78 -1.98 -5.63
C LEU A 71 11.98 -0.73 -4.78
N ALA A 72 12.89 -0.75 -3.81
CA ALA A 72 13.14 0.42 -2.95
C ALA A 72 13.61 1.65 -3.74
N LEU A 73 14.48 1.46 -4.74
CA LEU A 73 14.93 2.53 -5.63
C LEU A 73 13.79 3.08 -6.49
N TYR A 74 12.93 2.20 -7.01
CA TYR A 74 11.74 2.59 -7.75
C TYR A 74 10.82 3.45 -6.88
N LEU A 75 10.44 2.94 -5.70
CA LEU A 75 9.53 3.62 -4.78
C LEU A 75 10.11 4.95 -4.26
N ALA A 76 11.44 5.06 -4.11
CA ALA A 76 12.10 6.31 -3.75
C ALA A 76 11.94 7.38 -4.83
N LYS A 77 12.02 7.02 -6.12
CA LYS A 77 11.89 7.95 -7.25
C LYS A 77 10.45 8.26 -7.66
N ALA A 78 9.50 7.37 -7.34
CA ALA A 78 8.10 7.53 -7.69
C ALA A 78 7.48 8.82 -7.11
N PRO A 79 6.50 9.45 -7.80
CA PRO A 79 5.76 10.59 -7.25
C PRO A 79 5.02 10.18 -5.98
N LYS A 80 4.98 11.05 -4.98
CA LYS A 80 4.39 10.76 -3.67
C LYS A 80 2.98 11.33 -3.57
N ASN A 81 2.03 10.51 -3.15
CA ASN A 81 0.66 10.93 -2.88
C ASN A 81 0.03 10.00 -1.83
N ASN A 82 -0.28 10.56 -0.67
CA ASN A 82 -0.85 9.83 0.46
C ASN A 82 -2.38 9.98 0.60
N ILE A 83 -3.08 10.40 -0.45
CA ILE A 83 -4.53 10.61 -0.43
C ILE A 83 -5.30 9.35 -0.02
N THR A 84 -4.89 8.18 -0.53
CA THR A 84 -5.52 6.90 -0.18
C THR A 84 -5.41 6.61 1.32
N TYR A 85 -4.26 6.92 1.91
CA TYR A 85 -4.05 6.75 3.34
C TYR A 85 -4.91 7.71 4.17
N LYS A 86 -4.96 8.99 3.78
CA LYS A 86 -5.80 9.99 4.45
C LYS A 86 -7.28 9.63 4.40
N ILE A 87 -7.80 9.30 3.21
CA ILE A 87 -9.20 8.86 3.03
C ILE A 87 -9.50 7.66 3.93
N SER A 88 -8.58 6.67 4.00
CA SER A 88 -8.78 5.50 4.87
C SER A 88 -8.91 5.87 6.34
N LEU A 89 -8.12 6.83 6.83
CA LEU A 89 -8.19 7.29 8.21
C LEU A 89 -9.48 8.07 8.49
N GLU A 90 -9.83 9.00 7.61
CA GLU A 90 -11.03 9.82 7.73
C GLU A 90 -12.30 8.96 7.71
N THR A 91 -12.42 8.03 6.76
CA THR A 91 -13.57 7.11 6.68
C THR A 91 -13.68 6.22 7.92
N LYS A 92 -12.56 5.74 8.47
CA LYS A 92 -12.57 4.96 9.73
C LYS A 92 -13.05 5.80 10.91
N ALA A 93 -12.63 7.05 10.99
CA ALA A 93 -13.07 7.97 12.04
C ALA A 93 -14.58 8.26 11.92
N ASP A 94 -15.08 8.48 10.70
CA ASP A 94 -16.51 8.70 10.46
C ASP A 94 -17.35 7.48 10.83
N ILE A 95 -16.93 6.26 10.49
CA ILE A 95 -17.62 5.03 10.90
C ILE A 95 -17.71 4.92 12.43
N GLN A 96 -16.62 5.24 13.13
CA GLN A 96 -16.61 5.21 14.60
C GLN A 96 -17.50 6.30 15.21
N LYS A 97 -17.57 7.47 14.58
CA LYS A 97 -18.33 8.62 15.07
C LYS A 97 -19.83 8.50 14.81
N TYR A 98 -20.23 8.09 13.61
CA TYR A 98 -21.62 8.12 13.16
C TYR A 98 -22.30 6.75 13.19
N GLY A 99 -21.55 5.66 13.37
CA GLY A 99 -22.09 4.30 13.41
C GLY A 99 -22.67 3.86 12.06
N ASN A 100 -23.77 3.10 12.11
CA ASN A 100 -24.38 2.51 10.91
C ASN A 100 -25.48 3.42 10.34
N LEU A 101 -25.08 4.52 9.69
CA LEU A 101 -26.02 5.37 8.98
C LEU A 101 -26.68 4.61 7.80
N PRO A 102 -27.98 4.79 7.56
CA PRO A 102 -28.66 4.13 6.45
C PRO A 102 -28.16 4.68 5.10
N VAL A 103 -28.10 3.81 4.09
CA VAL A 103 -27.79 4.22 2.71
C VAL A 103 -28.89 5.16 2.20
N PRO A 104 -28.57 6.33 1.63
CA PRO A 104 -29.56 7.24 1.03
C PRO A 104 -30.41 6.53 -0.04
N MET A 105 -31.71 6.85 -0.10
CA MET A 105 -32.66 6.16 -0.98
C MET A 105 -32.28 6.22 -2.46
N ASP A 106 -31.76 7.37 -2.90
CA ASP A 106 -31.40 7.62 -4.31
C ASP A 106 -30.23 6.77 -4.84
N ILE A 107 -29.42 6.19 -3.95
CA ILE A 107 -28.31 5.31 -4.31
C ILE A 107 -28.55 3.85 -3.90
N ARG A 108 -29.74 3.52 -3.36
CA ARG A 108 -30.13 2.13 -3.07
C ARG A 108 -30.41 1.39 -4.36
N ASN A 109 -29.98 0.13 -4.43
CA ASN A 109 -30.31 -0.73 -5.55
C ASN A 109 -31.80 -1.13 -5.48
N ALA A 110 -32.55 -0.85 -6.56
CA ALA A 110 -33.97 -1.13 -6.74
C ALA A 110 -34.89 -0.65 -5.58
N PRO A 111 -35.18 0.66 -5.46
CA PRO A 111 -36.19 1.15 -4.52
C PRO A 111 -37.52 0.46 -4.83
N THR A 112 -37.99 -0.36 -3.89
CA THR A 112 -39.30 -1.01 -4.04
C THR A 112 -40.40 0.05 -3.94
N LYS A 113 -41.59 -0.17 -4.54
CA LYS A 113 -42.70 0.79 -4.45
C LYS A 113 -43.16 1.11 -3.01
N PHE A 114 -42.77 0.29 -2.04
CA PHE A 114 -43.00 0.52 -0.61
C PHE A 114 -42.01 1.50 0.04
N MET A 115 -41.01 1.96 -0.72
CA MET A 115 -39.94 2.86 -0.29
C MET A 115 -40.14 4.30 -0.80
N GLU A 116 -41.19 4.58 -1.58
CA GLU A 116 -41.58 5.94 -1.97
C GLU A 116 -42.25 6.63 -0.77
N GLY A 117 -41.54 7.58 -0.14
CA GLY A 117 -42.05 8.39 0.99
C GLY A 117 -41.41 8.14 2.35
N LEU A 118 -40.33 7.33 2.41
CA LEU A 118 -39.46 7.14 3.58
C LEU A 118 -38.13 7.88 3.40
#